data_AF-A0A9E1IWV7-F1
#
_entry.id   AF-A0A9E1IWV7-F1
#
_cell.length_a   1.000
_cell.length_b   1.000
_cell.length_c   1.000
_cell.angle_alpha   90.00
_cell.angle_beta   90.00
_cell.angle_gamma   90.00
#
_symmetry.space_group_name_H-M   'P 1'
#
loop_
_entity.id
_entity.type
_entity.pdbx_description
1 polymer ?
#
loop_
_entity_poly.entity_id
_entity_poly.type
_entity_poly.pdbx_seq_one_letter_code
_entity_poly.pdbx_strand_id
1 'polypeptide(L)'
;MKKRFFAFICFLVLAATMVQAEESVGSKRDTSNLNQKPLSDISKFPPRAVVGLGELNRLIQLHPPKKYQKEVDRAKGPSRRVKFLQASEETSFTIPGFEAYGCGECHKAEQLLDRSIGRMQKSLDRLSSIHRDLPLPPLKQFIIQPWADEWLRPGQFAHTTFDTIRIFPSAILIDSRVYGNATHLHESLHLTQTFLGVANELEAYSLNIRSDPRFLLLNFPYFSDTVTAFFIPEFAGILDRFFSREVIEGSTVLGEDMIVPREVQWFLMPFEDDTLSRVNVAIEKLEPVLQEVSRLNRKYPLESAYLGEQTRAVSLLLDIAAVKTLPLPPLNLDSSTMKEALAILDIQFNKLDNTRLGYRIDRKREALMTLTYHLRLKDSATRLGIYFRFLKQRFIGADGEIKLVVPDEEDFKKFIEEKRREIAKMAGSPKLTPIEKEGALRMLKSIPDET
;
A
#
# COMPACT_ATOMS: atom_id res chain seq x y z
N MET A 1 7.45 9.23 28.08
CA MET A 1 7.38 8.14 27.07
C MET A 1 7.05 8.75 25.70
N LYS A 2 7.91 9.51 25.02
CA LYS A 2 9.15 9.20 24.25
C LYS A 2 8.96 8.08 23.20
N LYS A 3 8.97 8.48 21.91
CA LYS A 3 8.99 7.70 20.64
C LYS A 3 7.67 7.11 20.10
N ARG A 4 6.57 7.86 20.07
CA ARG A 4 5.34 7.50 19.32
C ARG A 4 4.92 8.71 18.49
N PHE A 5 5.30 8.80 17.20
CA PHE A 5 4.70 9.83 16.34
C PHE A 5 4.88 9.71 14.81
N PHE A 6 5.54 8.70 14.24
CA PHE A 6 5.78 8.74 12.78
C PHE A 6 5.84 7.38 12.08
N ALA A 7 5.27 6.33 12.69
CA ALA A 7 5.24 4.99 12.10
C ALA A 7 3.89 4.64 11.45
N PHE A 8 3.16 5.66 10.95
CA PHE A 8 1.77 5.48 10.53
C PHE A 8 1.49 5.43 9.03
N ILE A 9 2.48 5.65 8.15
CA ILE A 9 2.32 5.41 6.70
C ILE A 9 3.47 4.60 6.06
N CYS A 10 4.56 4.31 6.76
CA CYS A 10 5.59 3.40 6.23
C CYS A 10 6.22 2.59 7.34
N PHE A 11 5.82 1.33 7.46
CA PHE A 11 6.64 0.22 7.98
C PHE A 11 5.85 -1.07 7.78
N LEU A 12 5.96 -1.67 6.59
CA LEU A 12 5.60 -3.07 6.38
C LEU A 12 6.41 -3.66 5.23
N VAL A 13 7.74 -3.55 5.33
CA VAL A 13 8.62 -4.59 4.78
C VAL A 13 9.60 -4.96 5.89
N LEU A 14 9.34 -6.09 6.55
CA LEU A 14 10.34 -6.87 7.28
C LEU A 14 9.73 -8.19 7.78
N ALA A 15 10.40 -9.27 7.39
CA ALA A 15 10.42 -10.62 7.95
C ALA A 15 9.21 -11.54 7.67
N ALA A 16 9.33 -12.36 6.64
CA ALA A 16 8.65 -13.67 6.56
C ALA A 16 9.73 -14.77 6.61
N THR A 17 9.76 -15.52 7.70
CA THR A 17 10.53 -16.76 7.86
C THR A 17 9.67 -17.94 7.39
N MET A 18 10.23 -18.76 6.51
CA MET A 18 9.65 -19.94 5.88
C MET A 18 9.52 -21.13 6.84
N VAL A 19 8.52 -21.99 6.63
CA VAL A 19 8.57 -23.41 7.00
C VAL A 19 7.96 -24.23 5.86
N GLN A 20 8.79 -25.09 5.27
CA GLN A 20 8.55 -25.95 4.10
C GLN A 20 7.48 -27.03 4.34
N ALA A 21 6.76 -27.40 3.27
CA ALA A 21 5.98 -28.64 3.19
C ALA A 21 6.07 -29.24 1.77
N GLU A 22 6.18 -30.57 1.72
CA GLU A 22 6.40 -31.42 0.54
C GLU A 22 5.10 -31.83 -0.19
N GLU A 23 5.18 -31.82 -1.53
CA GLU A 23 4.60 -32.68 -2.61
C GLU A 23 3.13 -33.19 -2.55
N SER A 24 2.23 -32.78 -3.47
CA SER A 24 1.92 -33.21 -4.88
C SER A 24 0.90 -34.41 -4.95
N VAL A 25 -0.12 -34.58 -5.82
CA VAL A 25 -0.31 -34.42 -7.29
C VAL A 25 -1.83 -34.46 -7.71
N GLY A 26 -2.20 -33.67 -8.76
CA GLY A 26 -3.14 -33.98 -9.89
C GLY A 26 -4.67 -33.95 -9.70
N SER A 27 -5.57 -33.59 -10.65
CA SER A 27 -5.52 -33.36 -12.11
C SER A 27 -6.85 -32.72 -12.65
N LYS A 28 -6.73 -31.72 -13.56
CA LYS A 28 -7.50 -31.34 -14.79
C LYS A 28 -9.05 -31.40 -14.93
N ARG A 29 -9.65 -30.27 -15.38
CA ARG A 29 -10.44 -29.99 -16.63
C ARG A 29 -11.27 -28.69 -16.48
N ASP A 30 -11.08 -27.64 -17.30
CA ASP A 30 -11.74 -27.32 -18.60
C ASP A 30 -13.28 -27.20 -18.51
N THR A 31 -14.02 -26.15 -18.92
CA THR A 31 -13.83 -25.09 -19.93
C THR A 31 -14.94 -24.01 -19.83
N SER A 32 -14.62 -22.77 -20.27
CA SER A 32 -15.47 -21.81 -21.04
C SER A 32 -16.76 -21.25 -20.41
N ASN A 33 -17.26 -20.05 -20.69
CA ASN A 33 -16.90 -18.80 -21.36
C ASN A 33 -18.09 -17.87 -21.07
N LEU A 34 -17.90 -16.56 -20.84
CA LEU A 34 -18.88 -15.53 -21.22
C LEU A 34 -18.30 -14.12 -21.05
N ASN A 35 -17.91 -13.55 -22.20
CA ASN A 35 -17.88 -12.15 -22.61
C ASN A 35 -17.99 -11.06 -21.51
N GLN A 36 -16.83 -10.61 -21.04
CA GLN A 36 -16.57 -9.20 -20.77
C GLN A 36 -15.30 -8.83 -21.52
N LYS A 37 -15.32 -7.70 -22.22
CA LYS A 37 -14.16 -7.15 -22.95
C LYS A 37 -12.98 -7.09 -21.97
N PRO A 38 -11.89 -7.85 -22.15
CA PRO A 38 -10.82 -7.86 -21.18
C PRO A 38 -10.04 -6.55 -21.26
N LEU A 39 -9.47 -6.14 -20.12
CA LEU A 39 -8.37 -5.17 -20.01
C LEU A 39 -7.07 -5.68 -20.69
N SER A 40 -7.18 -6.57 -21.69
CA SER A 40 -6.09 -7.28 -22.36
C SER A 40 -5.15 -6.39 -23.18
N ASP A 41 -5.43 -5.09 -23.31
CA ASP A 41 -4.47 -4.15 -23.90
C ASP A 41 -3.39 -3.68 -22.91
N ILE A 42 -3.43 -4.12 -21.65
CA ILE A 42 -2.36 -3.90 -20.66
C ILE A 42 -1.48 -5.15 -20.46
N SER A 43 -1.83 -6.29 -21.06
CA SER A 43 -1.16 -7.58 -20.79
C SER A 43 0.17 -7.82 -21.52
N LYS A 44 0.78 -6.80 -22.12
CA LYS A 44 2.21 -6.88 -22.45
C LYS A 44 2.95 -6.44 -21.21
N PHE A 45 3.57 -7.41 -20.51
CA PHE A 45 4.52 -7.15 -19.44
C PHE A 45 5.33 -5.90 -19.80
N PRO A 46 5.47 -4.91 -18.90
CA PRO A 46 6.32 -3.77 -19.20
C PRO A 46 7.68 -4.31 -19.67
N PRO A 47 8.27 -3.72 -20.72
CA PRO A 47 9.55 -4.19 -21.25
C PRO A 47 10.53 -4.35 -20.08
N ARG A 48 11.29 -5.46 -20.10
CA ARG A 48 12.33 -5.81 -19.12
C ARG A 48 13.01 -4.55 -18.59
N ALA A 49 13.32 -4.54 -17.29
CA ALA A 49 13.99 -3.44 -16.61
C ALA A 49 15.01 -2.76 -17.52
N VAL A 50 14.81 -1.47 -17.78
CA VAL A 50 15.64 -0.69 -18.73
C VAL A 50 17.03 -0.43 -18.13
N VAL A 51 17.28 -0.91 -16.90
CA VAL A 51 18.49 -0.70 -16.11
C VAL A 51 18.92 -2.00 -15.44
N GLY A 52 20.21 -2.33 -15.52
CA GLY A 52 20.79 -3.45 -14.76
C GLY A 52 21.04 -3.06 -13.30
N LEU A 53 21.10 -4.05 -12.39
CA LEU A 53 21.29 -3.81 -10.95
C LEU A 53 22.53 -2.94 -10.64
N GLY A 54 23.66 -3.20 -11.31
CA GLY A 54 24.89 -2.42 -11.12
C GLY A 54 24.84 -0.99 -11.67
N GLU A 55 24.06 -0.73 -12.72
CA GLU A 55 23.81 0.64 -13.18
C GLU A 55 22.90 1.37 -12.19
N LEU A 56 21.83 0.71 -11.73
CA LEU A 56 20.92 1.28 -10.75
C LEU A 56 21.64 1.60 -9.43
N ASN A 57 22.49 0.70 -8.94
CA ASN A 57 23.27 0.91 -7.72
C ASN A 57 24.13 2.18 -7.81
N ARG A 58 24.92 2.33 -8.89
CA ARG A 58 25.74 3.51 -9.13
C ARG A 58 24.90 4.80 -9.18
N LEU A 59 23.75 4.76 -9.85
CA LEU A 59 22.86 5.92 -9.91
C LEU A 59 22.29 6.29 -8.53
N ILE A 60 21.87 5.32 -7.71
CA ILE A 60 21.36 5.60 -6.36
C ILE A 60 22.48 6.11 -5.45
N GLN A 61 23.71 5.59 -5.57
CA GLN A 61 24.86 5.99 -4.75
C GLN A 61 25.26 7.46 -4.93
N LEU A 62 24.99 8.01 -6.11
CA LEU A 62 25.19 9.44 -6.39
C LEU A 62 24.08 10.31 -5.78
N HIS A 63 22.93 9.73 -5.43
CA HIS A 63 21.74 10.45 -4.97
C HIS A 63 21.19 9.95 -3.62
N PRO A 64 22.03 9.69 -2.59
CA PRO A 64 21.55 9.25 -1.31
C PRO A 64 20.81 10.38 -0.61
N PRO A 65 19.75 10.10 0.18
CA PRO A 65 19.16 11.07 1.07
C PRO A 65 20.23 11.72 1.96
N LYS A 66 20.38 13.03 1.86
CA LYS A 66 21.31 13.80 2.69
C LYS A 66 20.74 13.93 4.12
N LYS A 67 21.60 14.27 5.07
CA LYS A 67 21.15 14.63 6.42
C LYS A 67 20.44 15.98 6.37
N TYR A 68 19.36 16.11 7.13
CA TYR A 68 18.69 17.38 7.35
C TYR A 68 19.66 18.43 7.94
N GLN A 69 19.75 19.60 7.31
CA GLN A 69 20.53 20.75 7.79
C GLN A 69 19.58 21.90 8.15
N LYS A 70 19.76 22.51 9.33
CA LYS A 70 18.85 23.56 9.84
C LYS A 70 19.10 24.90 9.16
N GLU A 71 20.33 25.14 8.79
CA GLU A 71 20.90 26.33 8.17
C GLU A 71 20.56 26.48 6.69
N VAL A 72 20.15 25.39 6.03
CA VAL A 72 19.70 25.44 4.64
C VAL A 72 18.32 26.08 4.58
N ASP A 73 18.26 27.21 3.88
CA ASP A 73 17.00 27.89 3.55
C ASP A 73 16.23 27.06 2.52
N ARG A 74 15.23 26.32 3.01
CA ARG A 74 14.36 25.45 2.21
C ARG A 74 13.27 26.22 1.44
N ALA A 75 13.19 27.55 1.59
CA ALA A 75 12.43 28.38 0.67
C ALA A 75 13.21 28.66 -0.62
N LYS A 76 14.54 28.43 -0.63
CA LYS A 76 15.40 28.62 -1.79
C LYS A 76 15.59 27.32 -2.57
N GLY A 77 15.65 27.47 -3.90
CA GLY A 77 15.80 26.37 -4.84
C GLY A 77 15.01 26.66 -6.13
N PRO A 78 15.27 25.92 -7.20
CA PRO A 78 14.48 26.02 -8.41
C PRO A 78 13.04 25.62 -8.13
N SER A 79 12.12 26.39 -8.71
CA SER A 79 10.69 26.15 -8.59
C SER A 79 9.98 26.51 -9.88
N ARG A 80 8.89 25.81 -10.16
CA ARG A 80 8.00 26.14 -11.28
C ARG A 80 6.56 25.82 -10.91
N ARG A 81 5.65 26.73 -11.27
CA ARG A 81 4.22 26.49 -11.19
C ARG A 81 3.70 26.02 -12.53
N VAL A 82 2.88 24.98 -12.52
CA VAL A 82 2.28 24.41 -13.73
C VAL A 82 0.82 24.12 -13.46
N LYS A 83 0.00 24.36 -14.48
CA LYS A 83 -1.41 24.01 -14.48
C LYS A 83 -1.61 22.75 -15.32
N PHE A 84 -1.97 21.64 -14.70
CA PHE A 84 -2.14 20.36 -15.39
C PHE A 84 -3.43 20.29 -16.20
N LEU A 85 -4.50 20.95 -15.74
CA LEU A 85 -5.77 21.04 -16.45
C LEU A 85 -6.28 22.48 -16.42
N GLN A 86 -7.00 22.89 -17.46
CA GLN A 86 -7.48 24.27 -17.58
C GLN A 86 -8.37 24.72 -16.40
N ALA A 87 -9.00 23.79 -15.69
CA ALA A 87 -9.82 24.03 -14.49
C ALA A 87 -9.10 23.72 -13.15
N SER A 88 -7.89 23.16 -13.14
CA SER A 88 -7.17 22.84 -11.90
C SER A 88 -6.51 24.09 -11.29
N GLU A 89 -6.22 24.05 -10.00
CA GLU A 89 -5.25 25.00 -9.42
C GLU A 89 -3.84 24.76 -9.99
N GLU A 90 -2.96 25.74 -9.83
CA GLU A 90 -1.54 25.56 -10.17
C GLU A 90 -0.84 24.67 -9.13
N THR A 91 -0.09 23.69 -9.62
CA THR A 91 0.80 22.86 -8.80
C THR A 91 2.20 23.48 -8.76
N SER A 92 2.76 23.63 -7.56
CA SER A 92 4.14 24.07 -7.36
C SER A 92 5.12 22.89 -7.35
N PHE A 93 6.05 22.85 -8.30
CA PHE A 93 7.17 21.92 -8.33
C PHE A 93 8.41 22.58 -7.74
N THR A 94 9.06 21.96 -6.75
CA THR A 94 10.24 22.54 -6.10
C THR A 94 11.34 21.51 -5.86
N ILE A 95 12.58 21.99 -5.84
CA ILE A 95 13.76 21.24 -5.38
C ILE A 95 14.48 22.08 -4.31
N PRO A 96 14.03 22.04 -3.05
CA PRO A 96 14.56 22.92 -2.02
C PRO A 96 16.04 22.61 -1.71
N GLY A 97 16.83 23.64 -1.50
CA GLY A 97 18.26 23.50 -1.18
C GLY A 97 19.09 22.90 -2.32
N PHE A 98 18.66 23.03 -3.58
CA PHE A 98 19.29 22.43 -4.75
C PHE A 98 20.82 22.59 -4.79
N GLU A 99 21.33 23.81 -4.64
CA GLU A 99 22.78 24.05 -4.59
C GLU A 99 23.41 23.57 -3.28
N ALA A 100 22.76 23.84 -2.15
CA ALA A 100 23.28 23.51 -0.82
C ALA A 100 23.45 21.99 -0.58
N TYR A 101 22.63 21.17 -1.25
CA TYR A 101 22.73 19.72 -1.21
C TYR A 101 23.52 19.12 -2.39
N GLY A 102 24.17 19.96 -3.22
CA GLY A 102 25.05 19.55 -4.32
C GLY A 102 24.32 19.04 -5.57
N CYS A 103 23.01 19.28 -5.71
CA CYS A 103 22.26 18.82 -6.88
C CYS A 103 22.66 19.55 -8.18
N GLY A 104 23.09 20.81 -8.07
CA GLY A 104 23.56 21.63 -9.19
C GLY A 104 24.89 21.16 -9.81
N GLU A 105 25.64 20.33 -9.10
CA GLU A 105 26.92 19.77 -9.58
C GLU A 105 26.71 18.76 -10.72
N CYS A 106 25.56 18.06 -10.73
CA CYS A 106 25.27 16.98 -11.66
C CYS A 106 24.08 17.26 -12.59
N HIS A 107 23.21 18.22 -12.24
CA HIS A 107 21.94 18.43 -12.94
C HIS A 107 21.68 19.89 -13.28
N LYS A 108 20.96 20.10 -14.38
CA LYS A 108 20.33 21.38 -14.69
C LYS A 108 18.93 21.42 -14.07
N ALA A 109 18.69 22.41 -13.21
CA ALA A 109 17.43 22.59 -12.50
C ALA A 109 16.19 22.48 -13.41
N GLU A 110 16.16 23.24 -14.51
CA GLU A 110 15.04 23.26 -15.45
C GLU A 110 14.72 21.89 -16.03
N GLN A 111 15.76 21.09 -16.37
CA GLN A 111 15.56 19.75 -16.93
C GLN A 111 14.96 18.78 -15.90
N LEU A 112 15.33 18.91 -14.62
CA LEU A 112 14.73 18.08 -13.56
C LEU A 112 13.28 18.45 -13.31
N LEU A 113 12.97 19.75 -13.33
CA LEU A 113 11.59 20.24 -13.23
C LEU A 113 10.76 19.73 -14.41
N ASP A 114 11.22 19.93 -15.66
CA ASP A 114 10.54 19.45 -16.88
C ASP A 114 10.22 17.95 -16.81
N ARG A 115 11.21 17.13 -16.43
CA ARG A 115 11.04 15.68 -16.32
C ARG A 115 10.04 15.31 -15.23
N SER A 116 10.07 15.99 -14.09
CA SER A 116 9.19 15.68 -12.96
C SER A 116 7.75 16.10 -13.25
N ILE A 117 7.54 17.27 -13.85
CA ILE A 117 6.24 17.74 -14.35
C ILE A 117 5.69 16.74 -15.37
N GLY A 118 6.50 16.33 -16.36
CA GLY A 118 6.08 15.38 -17.39
C GLY A 118 5.73 13.99 -16.84
N ARG A 119 6.46 13.49 -15.84
CA ARG A 119 6.12 12.23 -15.15
C ARG A 119 4.83 12.36 -14.36
N MET A 120 4.63 13.49 -13.69
CA MET A 120 3.43 13.71 -12.89
C MET A 120 2.21 13.79 -13.79
N GLN A 121 2.25 14.57 -14.89
CA GLN A 121 1.17 14.62 -15.88
C GLN A 121 0.78 13.21 -16.34
N LYS A 122 1.75 12.39 -16.77
CA LYS A 122 1.49 11.00 -17.20
C LYS A 122 0.85 10.14 -16.13
N SER A 123 1.24 10.31 -14.88
CA SER A 123 0.68 9.54 -13.76
C SER A 123 -0.75 9.98 -13.43
N LEU A 124 -1.04 11.28 -13.50
CA LEU A 124 -2.40 11.82 -13.34
C LEU A 124 -3.32 11.40 -14.49
N ASP A 125 -2.84 11.43 -15.73
CA ASP A 125 -3.57 10.95 -16.91
C ASP A 125 -3.90 9.46 -16.76
N ARG A 126 -2.90 8.66 -16.36
CA ARG A 126 -3.07 7.23 -16.11
C ARG A 126 -4.08 6.97 -14.99
N LEU A 127 -3.99 7.68 -13.87
CA LEU A 127 -4.95 7.53 -12.77
C LEU A 127 -6.38 7.82 -13.23
N SER A 128 -6.57 8.92 -13.96
CA SER A 128 -7.86 9.33 -14.51
C SER A 128 -8.42 8.30 -15.51
N SER A 129 -7.55 7.61 -16.25
CA SER A 129 -7.95 6.55 -17.18
C SER A 129 -8.44 5.28 -16.48
N ILE A 130 -7.84 4.94 -15.33
CA ILE A 130 -8.16 3.74 -14.55
C ILE A 130 -9.42 3.97 -13.71
N HIS A 131 -9.51 5.13 -13.06
CA HIS A 131 -10.66 5.50 -12.25
C HIS A 131 -11.28 6.81 -12.74
N ARG A 132 -12.22 6.69 -13.68
CA ARG A 132 -12.89 7.84 -14.31
C ARG A 132 -13.77 8.64 -13.36
N ASP A 133 -14.23 7.99 -12.29
CA ASP A 133 -15.17 8.58 -11.32
C ASP A 133 -14.45 9.28 -10.17
N LEU A 134 -13.11 9.27 -10.13
CA LEU A 134 -12.39 9.98 -9.07
C LEU A 134 -12.37 11.47 -9.31
N PRO A 135 -12.47 12.27 -8.23
CA PRO A 135 -12.12 13.67 -8.34
C PRO A 135 -10.66 13.79 -8.80
N LEU A 136 -10.37 14.87 -9.52
CA LEU A 136 -9.01 15.21 -9.89
C LEU A 136 -8.14 15.29 -8.62
N PRO A 137 -6.96 14.63 -8.60
CA PRO A 137 -6.07 14.71 -7.45
C PRO A 137 -5.75 16.17 -7.12
N PRO A 138 -5.98 16.63 -5.87
CA PRO A 138 -5.73 18.00 -5.44
C PRO A 138 -4.23 18.29 -5.23
N LEU A 139 -3.37 17.88 -6.17
CA LEU A 139 -1.93 18.09 -6.08
C LEU A 139 -1.59 19.59 -6.15
N LYS A 140 -1.27 20.19 -5.00
CA LYS A 140 -0.86 21.59 -4.90
C LYS A 140 0.65 21.75 -4.87
N GLN A 141 1.37 20.73 -4.43
CA GLN A 141 2.83 20.79 -4.36
C GLN A 141 3.51 19.44 -4.60
N PHE A 142 4.59 19.47 -5.37
CA PHE A 142 5.48 18.33 -5.57
C PHE A 142 6.90 18.72 -5.20
N ILE A 143 7.49 18.04 -4.22
CA ILE A 143 8.80 18.34 -3.66
C ILE A 143 9.76 17.20 -3.98
N ILE A 144 10.78 17.47 -4.78
CA ILE A 144 11.96 16.61 -4.83
C ILE A 144 12.79 16.97 -3.61
N GLN A 145 12.81 16.10 -2.60
CA GLN A 145 13.40 16.36 -1.30
C GLN A 145 14.78 15.68 -1.21
N PRO A 146 15.91 16.43 -1.24
CA PRO A 146 17.24 15.82 -1.21
C PRO A 146 17.69 15.30 0.17
N TRP A 147 16.93 15.57 1.24
CA TRP A 147 17.29 15.20 2.62
C TRP A 147 16.25 14.31 3.28
N ALA A 148 16.67 13.46 4.22
CA ALA A 148 15.75 12.70 5.03
C ALA A 148 15.28 13.47 6.28
N ASP A 149 13.99 13.39 6.60
CA ASP A 149 13.41 13.92 7.83
C ASP A 149 12.26 13.04 8.36
N GLU A 150 11.37 13.63 9.16
CA GLU A 150 10.25 12.90 9.75
C GLU A 150 9.12 12.60 8.75
N TRP A 151 8.98 13.42 7.72
CA TRP A 151 7.95 13.31 6.67
C TRP A 151 8.42 12.43 5.51
N LEU A 152 9.72 12.40 5.24
CA LEU A 152 10.31 11.46 4.30
C LEU A 152 11.57 10.86 4.92
N ARG A 153 11.42 9.69 5.54
CA ARG A 153 12.43 8.97 6.31
C ARG A 153 13.36 8.16 5.41
N PRO A 154 14.58 7.83 5.85
CA PRO A 154 15.44 6.91 5.12
C PRO A 154 14.71 5.59 4.86
N GLY A 155 14.80 5.10 3.61
CA GLY A 155 14.14 3.86 3.17
C GLY A 155 12.71 4.02 2.65
N GLN A 156 12.07 5.18 2.84
CA GLN A 156 10.84 5.51 2.10
C GLN A 156 11.20 5.94 0.67
N PHE A 157 10.32 5.68 -0.31
CA PHE A 157 10.51 6.19 -1.66
C PHE A 157 9.89 7.57 -1.84
N ALA A 158 8.61 7.66 -1.52
CA ALA A 158 7.83 8.88 -1.55
C ALA A 158 6.93 8.93 -0.32
N HIS A 159 6.33 10.10 -0.12
CA HIS A 159 5.32 10.29 0.90
C HIS A 159 4.36 11.40 0.49
N THR A 160 3.07 11.08 0.51
CA THR A 160 2.00 12.06 0.39
C THR A 160 1.61 12.62 1.75
N THR A 161 1.57 13.95 1.85
CA THR A 161 1.14 14.68 3.04
C THR A 161 0.12 15.74 2.62
N PHE A 162 -1.16 15.49 2.91
CA PHE A 162 -2.28 16.32 2.47
C PHE A 162 -2.29 16.51 0.95
N ASP A 163 -1.98 17.72 0.47
CA ASP A 163 -2.01 18.10 -0.95
C ASP A 163 -0.60 18.11 -1.58
N THR A 164 0.36 17.47 -0.92
CA THR A 164 1.79 17.50 -1.27
C THR A 164 2.35 16.10 -1.44
N ILE A 165 3.07 15.86 -2.53
CA ILE A 165 3.90 14.67 -2.71
C ILE A 165 5.37 15.05 -2.48
N ARG A 166 6.04 14.32 -1.59
CA ARG A 166 7.49 14.40 -1.37
C ARG A 166 8.15 13.15 -1.91
N ILE A 167 9.26 13.29 -2.62
CA ILE A 167 9.99 12.13 -3.17
C ILE A 167 11.49 12.34 -3.09
N PHE A 168 12.23 11.26 -2.81
CA PHE A 168 13.68 11.31 -2.88
C PHE A 168 14.17 11.29 -4.34
N PRO A 169 15.31 11.93 -4.64
CA PRO A 169 15.97 11.78 -5.93
C PRO A 169 16.24 10.32 -6.32
N SER A 170 16.69 9.48 -5.38
CA SER A 170 16.90 8.04 -5.62
C SER A 170 15.61 7.29 -5.96
N ALA A 171 14.50 7.64 -5.31
CA ALA A 171 13.20 7.04 -5.56
C ALA A 171 12.67 7.34 -6.96
N ILE A 172 12.92 8.54 -7.50
CA ILE A 172 12.61 8.88 -8.90
C ILE A 172 13.32 7.92 -9.87
N LEU A 173 14.58 7.57 -9.58
CA LEU A 173 15.37 6.67 -10.41
C LEU A 173 14.79 5.25 -10.38
N ILE A 174 14.50 4.74 -9.18
CA ILE A 174 13.85 3.43 -8.99
C ILE A 174 12.51 3.42 -9.71
N ASP A 175 11.66 4.41 -9.46
CA ASP A 175 10.30 4.39 -9.95
C ASP A 175 10.22 4.45 -11.48
N SER A 176 11.01 5.33 -12.08
CA SER A 176 11.00 5.49 -13.54
C SER A 176 11.71 4.36 -14.31
N ARG A 177 12.72 3.72 -13.71
CA ARG A 177 13.53 2.69 -14.40
C ARG A 177 13.14 1.25 -14.05
N VAL A 178 12.49 1.04 -12.92
CA VAL A 178 12.14 -0.28 -12.39
C VAL A 178 10.62 -0.45 -12.32
N TYR A 179 9.92 0.48 -11.67
CA TYR A 179 8.49 0.33 -11.35
C TYR A 179 7.52 0.94 -12.36
N GLY A 180 8.01 1.53 -13.45
CA GLY A 180 7.15 2.10 -14.49
C GLY A 180 6.28 3.26 -14.01
N ASN A 181 6.79 4.08 -13.09
CA ASN A 181 6.09 5.18 -12.43
C ASN A 181 4.92 4.76 -11.51
N ALA A 182 4.92 3.52 -11.00
CA ALA A 182 3.92 3.05 -10.07
C ALA A 182 3.94 3.81 -8.74
N THR A 183 5.10 4.27 -8.25
CA THR A 183 5.16 5.09 -7.02
C THR A 183 4.47 6.43 -7.22
N HIS A 184 4.74 7.17 -8.30
CA HIS A 184 4.02 8.43 -8.55
C HIS A 184 2.51 8.21 -8.66
N LEU A 185 2.10 7.11 -9.30
CA LEU A 185 0.69 6.75 -9.44
C LEU A 185 0.04 6.43 -8.09
N HIS A 186 0.71 5.65 -7.24
CA HIS A 186 0.31 5.31 -5.87
C HIS A 186 0.12 6.57 -5.01
N GLU A 187 1.11 7.44 -4.97
CA GLU A 187 1.04 8.70 -4.20
C GLU A 187 -0.06 9.64 -4.73
N SER A 188 -0.29 9.66 -6.05
CA SER A 188 -1.38 10.45 -6.63
C SER A 188 -2.75 9.99 -6.19
N LEU A 189 -2.94 8.67 -6.00
CA LEU A 189 -4.20 8.15 -5.49
C LEU A 189 -4.47 8.61 -4.06
N HIS A 190 -3.42 8.64 -3.21
CA HIS A 190 -3.55 9.09 -1.82
C HIS A 190 -4.12 10.51 -1.69
N LEU A 191 -3.79 11.40 -2.62
CA LEU A 191 -4.35 12.76 -2.66
C LEU A 191 -5.89 12.78 -2.82
N THR A 192 -6.48 11.73 -3.40
CA THR A 192 -7.93 11.64 -3.64
C THR A 192 -8.71 11.03 -2.48
N GLN A 193 -8.00 10.55 -1.45
CA GLN A 193 -8.61 9.83 -0.33
C GLN A 193 -8.91 10.80 0.81
N THR A 194 -10.07 10.62 1.44
CA THR A 194 -10.65 11.60 2.38
C THR A 194 -10.21 11.40 3.83
N PHE A 195 -9.60 10.27 4.16
CA PHE A 195 -9.09 9.95 5.49
C PHE A 195 -7.84 9.07 5.43
N LEU A 196 -7.12 8.95 6.55
CA LEU A 196 -5.89 8.17 6.65
C LEU A 196 -6.15 6.83 7.37
N GLY A 197 -5.67 5.73 6.78
CA GLY A 197 -5.81 4.40 7.35
C GLY A 197 -5.12 3.32 6.50
N VAL A 198 -5.08 2.09 7.00
CA VAL A 198 -4.43 0.98 6.27
C VAL A 198 -5.17 0.60 4.98
N ALA A 199 -6.48 0.87 4.92
CA ALA A 199 -7.30 0.66 3.74
C ALA A 199 -6.88 1.56 2.56
N ASN A 200 -6.31 2.73 2.85
CA ASN A 200 -5.78 3.64 1.84
C ASN A 200 -4.57 3.04 1.11
N GLU A 201 -3.65 2.45 1.87
CA GLU A 201 -2.49 1.74 1.33
C GLU A 201 -2.94 0.52 0.53
N LEU A 202 -3.92 -0.24 1.03
CA LEU A 202 -4.50 -1.36 0.29
C LEU A 202 -5.05 -0.91 -1.07
N GLU A 203 -5.84 0.18 -1.11
CA GLU A 203 -6.38 0.74 -2.37
C GLU A 203 -5.26 1.16 -3.32
N ALA A 204 -4.19 1.77 -2.81
CA ALA A 204 -3.04 2.20 -3.61
C ALA A 204 -2.18 1.03 -4.10
N TYR A 205 -1.92 0.01 -3.28
CA TYR A 205 -1.27 -1.22 -3.74
C TYR A 205 -2.12 -1.98 -4.75
N SER A 206 -3.45 -1.92 -4.63
CA SER A 206 -4.36 -2.49 -5.62
C SER A 206 -4.16 -1.84 -7.00
N LEU A 207 -3.74 -0.58 -7.07
CA LEU A 207 -3.40 0.10 -8.31
C LEU A 207 -2.08 -0.43 -8.90
N ASN A 208 -1.09 -0.70 -8.05
CA ASN A 208 0.21 -1.22 -8.48
C ASN A 208 0.08 -2.65 -9.03
N ILE A 209 -0.68 -3.54 -8.39
CA ILE A 209 -0.82 -4.94 -8.85
C ILE A 209 -1.45 -5.05 -10.24
N ARG A 210 -2.31 -4.10 -10.63
CA ARG A 210 -2.89 -4.03 -11.98
C ARG A 210 -1.85 -3.72 -13.06
N SER A 211 -0.72 -3.14 -12.66
CA SER A 211 0.36 -2.79 -13.59
C SER A 211 1.38 -3.91 -13.76
N ASP A 212 1.65 -4.66 -12.69
CA ASP A 212 2.61 -5.74 -12.70
C ASP A 212 2.32 -6.75 -11.56
N PRO A 213 2.22 -8.06 -11.84
CA PRO A 213 1.92 -9.07 -10.83
C PRO A 213 3.00 -9.17 -9.73
N ARG A 214 4.24 -8.74 -9.99
CA ARG A 214 5.30 -8.71 -8.97
C ARG A 214 4.99 -7.79 -7.80
N PHE A 215 4.17 -6.75 -8.01
CA PHE A 215 3.73 -5.90 -6.90
C PHE A 215 2.84 -6.66 -5.92
N LEU A 216 2.07 -7.66 -6.38
CA LEU A 216 1.26 -8.49 -5.50
C LEU A 216 2.17 -9.34 -4.60
N LEU A 217 3.26 -9.87 -5.17
CA LEU A 217 4.25 -10.65 -4.42
C LEU A 217 4.99 -9.77 -3.39
N LEU A 218 5.41 -8.56 -3.77
CA LEU A 218 6.06 -7.62 -2.85
C LEU A 218 5.14 -7.15 -1.73
N ASN A 219 3.86 -6.91 -2.04
CA ASN A 219 2.86 -6.40 -1.08
C ASN A 219 1.93 -7.51 -0.60
N PHE A 220 2.41 -8.76 -0.58
CA PHE A 220 1.60 -9.93 -0.27
C PHE A 220 0.80 -9.86 1.03
N PRO A 221 1.21 -9.16 2.13
CA PRO A 221 0.41 -9.13 3.35
C PRO A 221 -0.99 -8.56 3.15
N TYR A 222 -1.20 -7.74 2.11
CA TYR A 222 -2.50 -7.18 1.75
C TYR A 222 -3.40 -8.16 0.98
N PHE A 223 -2.82 -9.15 0.32
CA PHE A 223 -3.53 -9.98 -0.67
C PHE A 223 -3.49 -11.48 -0.36
N SER A 224 -2.53 -11.95 0.44
CA SER A 224 -2.14 -13.36 0.54
C SER A 224 -3.31 -14.28 0.86
N ASP A 225 -4.14 -13.91 1.82
CA ASP A 225 -5.18 -14.81 2.33
C ASP A 225 -6.34 -14.92 1.35
N THR A 226 -6.75 -13.79 0.76
CA THR A 226 -7.74 -13.77 -0.32
C THR A 226 -7.21 -14.51 -1.56
N VAL A 227 -5.96 -14.28 -1.97
CA VAL A 227 -5.35 -14.98 -3.11
C VAL A 227 -5.28 -16.49 -2.86
N THR A 228 -4.82 -16.88 -1.67
CA THR A 228 -4.69 -18.28 -1.27
C THR A 228 -6.05 -18.99 -1.25
N ALA A 229 -7.06 -18.38 -0.63
CA ALA A 229 -8.34 -19.04 -0.41
C ALA A 229 -9.22 -19.13 -1.67
N PHE A 230 -9.13 -18.15 -2.57
CA PHE A 230 -10.06 -18.05 -3.70
C PHE A 230 -9.44 -18.36 -5.06
N PHE A 231 -8.11 -18.29 -5.22
CA PHE A 231 -7.49 -18.35 -6.55
C PHE A 231 -6.31 -19.32 -6.66
N ILE A 232 -5.37 -19.27 -5.71
CA ILE A 232 -4.11 -20.02 -5.79
C ILE A 232 -3.81 -20.66 -4.42
N PRO A 233 -4.34 -21.86 -4.12
CA PRO A 233 -4.13 -22.53 -2.83
C PRO A 233 -2.66 -22.70 -2.43
N GLU A 234 -1.77 -22.86 -3.40
CA GLU A 234 -0.33 -22.99 -3.20
C GLU A 234 0.44 -21.66 -3.19
N PHE A 235 -0.25 -20.52 -3.04
CA PHE A 235 0.36 -19.20 -3.14
C PHE A 235 1.51 -18.97 -2.14
N ALA A 236 1.43 -19.57 -0.94
CA ALA A 236 2.53 -19.55 0.02
C ALA A 236 3.83 -20.11 -0.58
N GLY A 237 3.75 -21.22 -1.34
CA GLY A 237 4.90 -21.80 -2.02
C GLY A 237 5.45 -20.91 -3.15
N ILE A 238 4.62 -20.06 -3.77
CA ILE A 238 5.08 -19.05 -4.73
C ILE A 238 5.85 -17.94 -4.01
N LEU A 239 5.32 -17.43 -2.89
CA LEU A 239 6.01 -16.41 -2.08
C LEU A 239 7.36 -16.93 -1.58
N ASP A 240 7.38 -18.16 -1.10
CA ASP A 240 8.58 -18.85 -0.63
C ASP A 240 9.68 -18.88 -1.71
N ARG A 241 9.35 -19.26 -2.96
CA ARG A 241 10.30 -19.22 -4.07
C ARG A 241 10.67 -17.80 -4.49
N PHE A 242 9.73 -16.86 -4.41
CA PHE A 242 9.99 -15.46 -4.77
C PHE A 242 10.99 -14.81 -3.82
N PHE A 243 10.88 -15.06 -2.52
CA PHE A 243 11.73 -14.46 -1.48
C PHE A 243 12.99 -15.28 -1.15
N SER A 244 13.09 -16.55 -1.58
CA SER A 244 14.31 -17.35 -1.44
C SER A 244 15.42 -16.95 -2.42
N ARG A 245 15.10 -16.14 -3.44
CA ARG A 245 16.07 -15.58 -4.37
C ARG A 245 17.05 -14.66 -3.62
N GLU A 246 18.33 -14.95 -3.79
CA GLU A 246 19.41 -14.23 -3.14
C GLU A 246 19.43 -12.75 -3.53
N VAL A 247 19.56 -11.89 -2.51
CA VAL A 247 19.75 -10.44 -2.67
C VAL A 247 21.04 -10.05 -1.99
N ILE A 248 21.68 -9.01 -2.52
CA ILE A 248 22.94 -8.52 -1.99
C ILE A 248 22.62 -7.54 -0.86
N GLU A 249 22.88 -7.95 0.38
CA GLU A 249 22.69 -7.13 1.58
C GLU A 249 24.03 -6.60 2.11
N GLY A 250 24.12 -5.27 2.30
CA GLY A 250 25.13 -4.67 3.19
C GLY A 250 26.59 -5.05 2.95
N SER A 251 26.93 -5.48 1.73
CA SER A 251 28.25 -5.97 1.38
C SER A 251 28.85 -5.17 0.23
N THR A 252 30.15 -4.92 0.36
CA THR A 252 30.97 -4.28 -0.67
C THR A 252 31.16 -5.27 -1.81
N VAL A 253 30.42 -5.14 -2.90
CA VAL A 253 30.63 -5.96 -4.10
C VAL A 253 31.66 -5.25 -4.95
N LEU A 254 32.85 -5.85 -5.10
CA LEU A 254 33.94 -5.29 -5.91
C LEU A 254 34.40 -3.87 -5.48
N GLY A 255 34.29 -3.54 -4.19
CA GLY A 255 34.69 -2.21 -3.68
C GLY A 255 33.56 -1.18 -3.61
N GLU A 256 32.33 -1.49 -4.06
CA GLU A 256 31.16 -0.61 -3.98
C GLU A 256 30.06 -1.18 -3.05
N ASP A 257 29.49 -0.35 -2.18
CA ASP A 257 28.41 -0.76 -1.28
C ASP A 257 27.09 -0.96 -2.06
N MET A 258 26.44 -2.12 -1.95
CA MET A 258 25.10 -2.31 -2.51
C MET A 258 24.06 -1.57 -1.67
N ILE A 259 23.44 -0.54 -2.24
CA ILE A 259 22.41 0.28 -1.56
C ILE A 259 21.03 0.18 -2.20
N VAL A 260 20.88 -0.64 -3.24
CA VAL A 260 19.58 -0.94 -3.85
C VAL A 260 18.74 -1.75 -2.85
N PRO A 261 17.52 -1.30 -2.48
CA PRO A 261 16.67 -2.03 -1.54
C PRO A 261 16.32 -3.45 -2.03
N ARG A 262 16.15 -4.39 -1.10
CA ARG A 262 15.90 -5.81 -1.41
C ARG A 262 14.67 -6.01 -2.27
N GLU A 263 13.63 -5.22 -2.02
CA GLU A 263 12.36 -5.24 -2.74
C GLU A 263 12.55 -4.87 -4.20
N VAL A 264 13.43 -3.88 -4.46
CA VAL A 264 13.81 -3.47 -5.81
C VAL A 264 14.65 -4.56 -6.48
N GLN A 265 15.57 -5.19 -5.75
CA GLN A 265 16.36 -6.31 -6.26
C GLN A 265 15.45 -7.48 -6.68
N TRP A 266 14.55 -7.94 -5.81
CA TRP A 266 13.59 -9.01 -6.12
C TRP A 266 12.66 -8.68 -7.29
N PHE A 267 12.29 -7.41 -7.47
CA PHE A 267 11.48 -6.97 -8.60
C PHE A 267 12.25 -7.02 -9.93
N LEU A 268 13.54 -6.63 -9.90
CA LEU A 268 14.43 -6.65 -11.07
C LEU A 268 14.81 -8.06 -11.51
N MET A 269 14.98 -8.97 -10.55
CA MET A 269 15.35 -10.36 -10.83
C MET A 269 14.25 -11.06 -11.62
N PRO A 270 14.61 -11.83 -12.67
CA PRO A 270 13.65 -12.71 -13.34
C PRO A 270 12.91 -13.61 -12.35
N PHE A 271 11.68 -13.96 -12.72
CA PHE A 271 10.87 -14.93 -12.01
C PHE A 271 10.13 -15.80 -13.03
N GLU A 272 9.63 -16.96 -12.60
CA GLU A 272 8.97 -17.94 -13.47
C GLU A 272 7.78 -17.29 -14.21
N ASP A 273 7.88 -17.14 -15.54
CA ASP A 273 6.89 -16.44 -16.37
C ASP A 273 5.49 -17.08 -16.27
N ASP A 274 5.41 -18.41 -16.19
CA ASP A 274 4.15 -19.13 -15.97
C ASP A 274 3.54 -18.79 -14.61
N THR A 275 4.36 -18.70 -13.56
CA THR A 275 3.91 -18.30 -12.22
C THR A 275 3.42 -16.86 -12.21
N LEU A 276 4.14 -15.92 -12.85
CA LEU A 276 3.68 -14.54 -12.99
C LEU A 276 2.38 -14.44 -13.79
N SER A 277 2.22 -15.25 -14.84
CA SER A 277 1.00 -15.31 -15.64
C SER A 277 -0.19 -15.82 -14.80
N ARG A 278 0.02 -16.84 -13.96
CA ARG A 278 -1.00 -17.33 -13.02
C ARG A 278 -1.40 -16.28 -12.00
N VAL A 279 -0.44 -15.54 -11.44
CA VAL A 279 -0.71 -14.43 -10.52
C VAL A 279 -1.47 -13.32 -11.23
N ASN A 280 -1.12 -13.00 -12.48
CA ASN A 280 -1.84 -12.01 -13.28
C ASN A 280 -3.31 -12.41 -13.51
N VAL A 281 -3.58 -13.67 -13.85
CA VAL A 281 -4.97 -14.18 -13.98
C VAL A 281 -5.73 -14.07 -12.66
N ALA A 282 -5.07 -14.30 -11.52
CA ALA A 282 -5.71 -14.10 -10.21
C ALA A 282 -6.04 -12.62 -9.96
N ILE A 283 -5.14 -11.70 -10.33
CA ILE A 283 -5.37 -10.24 -10.23
C ILE A 283 -6.56 -9.81 -11.10
N GLU A 284 -6.66 -10.31 -12.34
CA GLU A 284 -7.79 -10.03 -13.22
C GLU A 284 -9.13 -10.48 -12.60
N LYS A 285 -9.15 -11.65 -11.97
CA LYS A 285 -10.34 -12.16 -11.25
C LYS A 285 -10.61 -11.44 -9.93
N LEU A 286 -9.59 -10.80 -9.35
CA LEU A 286 -9.71 -10.01 -8.14
C LEU A 286 -10.32 -8.62 -8.43
N GLU A 287 -10.33 -8.15 -9.68
CA GLU A 287 -10.79 -6.80 -10.06
C GLU A 287 -12.15 -6.39 -9.45
N PRO A 288 -13.22 -7.22 -9.48
CA PRO A 288 -14.49 -6.85 -8.85
C PRO A 288 -14.36 -6.64 -7.33
N VAL A 289 -13.49 -7.40 -6.67
CA VAL A 289 -13.20 -7.24 -5.24
C VAL A 289 -12.47 -5.92 -4.99
N LEU A 290 -11.48 -5.58 -5.82
CA LEU A 290 -10.72 -4.33 -5.70
C LEU A 290 -11.60 -3.10 -5.94
N GLN A 291 -12.57 -3.18 -6.84
CA GLN A 291 -13.58 -2.13 -7.06
C GLN A 291 -14.45 -1.95 -5.81
N GLU A 292 -14.88 -3.04 -5.18
CA GLU A 292 -15.65 -2.99 -3.94
C GLU A 292 -14.82 -2.43 -2.78
N VAL A 293 -13.52 -2.75 -2.68
CA VAL A 293 -12.59 -2.13 -1.72
C VAL A 293 -12.55 -0.60 -1.89
N SER A 294 -12.34 -0.11 -3.12
CA SER A 294 -12.30 1.33 -3.39
C SER A 294 -13.64 1.99 -3.05
N ARG A 295 -14.77 1.37 -3.42
CA ARG A 295 -16.11 1.86 -3.08
C ARG A 295 -16.32 1.97 -1.57
N LEU A 296 -15.94 0.94 -0.81
CA LEU A 296 -16.10 0.92 0.65
C LEU A 296 -15.21 1.95 1.32
N ASN A 297 -13.94 2.02 0.93
CA ASN A 297 -12.98 2.97 1.51
C ASN A 297 -13.44 4.42 1.29
N ARG A 298 -14.07 4.71 0.13
CA ARG A 298 -14.60 6.05 -0.17
C ARG A 298 -15.93 6.33 0.52
N LYS A 299 -16.78 5.32 0.67
CA LYS A 299 -18.11 5.47 1.30
C LYS A 299 -18.02 5.54 2.83
N TYR A 300 -17.09 4.81 3.43
CA TYR A 300 -16.91 4.63 4.87
C TYR A 300 -15.44 4.76 5.28
N PRO A 301 -14.81 5.92 5.04
CA PRO A 301 -13.37 6.09 5.22
C PRO A 301 -12.93 5.99 6.69
N LEU A 302 -13.76 6.46 7.63
CA LEU A 302 -13.47 6.44 9.06
C LEU A 302 -13.54 5.02 9.62
N GLU A 303 -14.61 4.30 9.30
CA GLU A 303 -14.84 2.92 9.74
C GLU A 303 -13.80 1.99 9.13
N SER A 304 -13.46 2.18 7.86
CA SER A 304 -12.41 1.41 7.18
C SER A 304 -11.05 1.60 7.86
N ALA A 305 -10.70 2.84 8.21
CA ALA A 305 -9.46 3.15 8.93
C ALA A 305 -9.49 2.57 10.35
N TYR A 306 -10.57 2.78 11.08
CA TYR A 306 -10.74 2.31 12.45
C TYR A 306 -10.64 0.79 12.55
N LEU A 307 -11.40 0.04 11.76
CA LEU A 307 -11.37 -1.43 11.77
C LEU A 307 -9.98 -1.97 11.38
N GLY A 308 -9.32 -1.32 10.42
CA GLY A 308 -7.95 -1.64 10.05
C GLY A 308 -6.95 -1.43 11.19
N GLU A 309 -7.11 -0.38 12.00
CA GLU A 309 -6.24 -0.10 13.15
C GLU A 309 -6.58 -0.95 14.38
N GLN A 310 -7.86 -1.13 14.67
CA GLN A 310 -8.38 -1.92 15.76
C GLN A 310 -7.97 -3.39 15.62
N THR A 311 -8.04 -3.95 14.40
CA THR A 311 -7.62 -5.33 14.14
C THR A 311 -6.15 -5.47 13.77
N ARG A 312 -5.53 -4.38 13.26
CA ARG A 312 -4.20 -4.36 12.60
C ARG A 312 -4.11 -5.30 11.38
N ALA A 313 -5.23 -5.85 10.90
CA ALA A 313 -5.28 -6.71 9.73
C ALA A 313 -5.30 -5.84 8.47
N VAL A 314 -4.15 -5.72 7.82
CA VAL A 314 -3.95 -4.80 6.68
C VAL A 314 -4.80 -5.16 5.45
N SER A 315 -5.18 -6.44 5.31
CA SER A 315 -6.03 -6.95 4.23
C SER A 315 -7.52 -6.91 4.56
N LEU A 316 -7.94 -6.44 5.75
CA LEU A 316 -9.30 -6.66 6.24
C LEU A 316 -10.39 -6.20 5.26
N LEU A 317 -10.23 -5.02 4.66
CA LEU A 317 -11.22 -4.48 3.73
C LEU A 317 -11.29 -5.31 2.43
N LEU A 318 -10.16 -5.84 1.96
CA LEU A 318 -10.12 -6.78 0.83
C LEU A 318 -10.85 -8.08 1.19
N ASP A 319 -10.57 -8.62 2.37
CA ASP A 319 -11.15 -9.89 2.82
C ASP A 319 -12.68 -9.76 3.00
N ILE A 320 -13.18 -8.62 3.49
CA ILE A 320 -14.61 -8.30 3.57
C ILE A 320 -15.24 -8.16 2.18
N ALA A 321 -14.59 -7.43 1.27
CA ALA A 321 -15.07 -7.30 -0.11
C ALA A 321 -15.12 -8.66 -0.84
N ALA A 322 -14.16 -9.55 -0.57
CA ALA A 322 -14.09 -10.87 -1.17
C ALA A 322 -15.31 -11.73 -0.81
N VAL A 323 -15.76 -11.72 0.45
CA VAL A 323 -16.89 -12.58 0.87
C VAL A 323 -18.25 -12.12 0.38
N LYS A 324 -18.36 -10.84 -0.04
CA LYS A 324 -19.52 -10.34 -0.77
C LYS A 324 -19.49 -10.77 -2.24
N THR A 325 -18.31 -10.68 -2.85
CA THR A 325 -18.18 -10.72 -4.32
C THR A 325 -17.90 -12.12 -4.86
N LEU A 326 -17.27 -12.98 -4.06
CA LEU A 326 -16.82 -14.30 -4.46
C LEU A 326 -17.60 -15.42 -3.74
N PRO A 327 -17.77 -16.59 -4.38
CA PRO A 327 -18.29 -17.77 -3.69
C PRO A 327 -17.33 -18.19 -2.59
N LEU A 328 -17.87 -18.49 -1.39
CA LEU A 328 -17.04 -18.89 -0.26
C LEU A 328 -16.24 -20.16 -0.57
N PRO A 329 -14.98 -20.27 -0.08
CA PRO A 329 -14.19 -21.48 -0.23
C PRO A 329 -14.93 -22.68 0.39
N PRO A 330 -14.82 -23.89 -0.22
CA PRO A 330 -15.42 -25.08 0.34
C PRO A 330 -14.88 -25.35 1.75
N LEU A 331 -15.76 -25.78 2.65
CA LEU A 331 -15.39 -26.14 4.02
C LEU A 331 -16.29 -27.28 4.47
N ASN A 332 -15.66 -28.37 4.88
CA ASN A 332 -16.34 -29.47 5.55
C ASN A 332 -15.87 -29.49 7.01
N LEU A 333 -16.74 -29.02 7.90
CA LEU A 333 -16.46 -28.93 9.33
C LEU A 333 -17.75 -29.17 10.09
N ASP A 334 -17.68 -29.90 11.20
CA ASP A 334 -18.84 -30.12 12.04
C ASP A 334 -19.33 -28.80 12.68
N SER A 335 -20.63 -28.74 12.97
CA SER A 335 -21.26 -27.50 13.45
C SER A 335 -20.75 -27.05 14.83
N SER A 336 -20.29 -27.97 15.67
CA SER A 336 -19.78 -27.63 17.01
C SER A 336 -18.43 -26.94 16.91
N THR A 337 -17.49 -27.53 16.19
CA THR A 337 -16.17 -26.94 15.94
C THR A 337 -16.30 -25.61 15.20
N MET A 338 -17.22 -25.51 14.23
CA MET A 338 -17.49 -24.25 13.54
C MET A 338 -17.95 -23.15 14.50
N LYS A 339 -18.90 -23.43 15.39
CA LYS A 339 -19.40 -22.46 16.37
C LYS A 339 -18.30 -21.96 17.31
N GLU A 340 -17.47 -22.88 17.80
CA GLU A 340 -16.33 -22.54 18.67
C GLU A 340 -15.28 -21.69 17.93
N ALA A 341 -14.94 -22.05 16.70
CA ALA A 341 -14.00 -21.31 15.89
C ALA A 341 -14.48 -19.88 15.58
N LEU A 342 -15.78 -19.71 15.31
CA LEU A 342 -16.40 -18.39 15.12
C LEU A 342 -16.36 -17.55 16.40
N ALA A 343 -16.57 -18.16 17.57
CA ALA A 343 -16.47 -17.46 18.86
C ALA A 343 -15.05 -16.95 19.15
N ILE A 344 -14.03 -17.74 18.81
CA ILE A 344 -12.61 -17.32 18.93
C ILE A 344 -12.35 -16.08 18.06
N LEU A 345 -12.81 -16.11 16.81
CA LEU A 345 -12.67 -14.98 15.89
C LEU A 345 -13.40 -13.75 16.40
N ASP A 346 -14.63 -13.90 16.88
CA ASP A 346 -15.42 -12.79 17.41
C ASP A 346 -14.73 -12.13 18.62
N ILE A 347 -14.23 -12.92 19.57
CA ILE A 347 -13.48 -12.40 20.72
C ILE A 347 -12.27 -11.58 20.26
N GLN A 348 -11.48 -12.10 19.31
CA GLN A 348 -10.28 -11.41 18.85
C GLN A 348 -10.61 -10.12 18.09
N PHE A 349 -11.65 -10.13 17.26
CA PHE A 349 -12.09 -8.97 16.48
C PHE A 349 -12.82 -7.91 17.29
N ASN A 350 -13.25 -8.18 18.51
CA ASN A 350 -13.85 -7.19 19.42
C ASN A 350 -12.84 -6.58 20.42
N LYS A 351 -11.55 -6.95 20.40
CA LYS A 351 -10.52 -6.37 21.29
C LYS A 351 -10.15 -4.94 20.88
N LEU A 352 -10.09 -4.03 21.85
CA LEU A 352 -9.89 -2.57 21.64
C LEU A 352 -8.56 -2.04 22.18
N ASP A 353 -7.73 -2.89 22.74
CA ASP A 353 -6.40 -2.57 23.26
C ASP A 353 -5.43 -2.00 22.18
N ASN A 354 -5.60 -2.36 20.91
CA ASN A 354 -4.83 -1.74 19.82
C ASN A 354 -5.12 -0.23 19.72
N THR A 355 -6.40 0.18 19.73
CA THR A 355 -6.82 1.60 19.65
C THR A 355 -6.67 2.32 20.99
N ARG A 356 -7.00 1.67 22.11
CA ARG A 356 -6.95 2.28 23.46
C ARG A 356 -5.54 2.39 24.04
N LEU A 357 -4.70 1.38 23.85
CA LEU A 357 -3.38 1.28 24.50
C LEU A 357 -2.20 1.45 23.52
N GLY A 358 -2.49 1.45 22.22
CA GLY A 358 -1.48 1.54 21.16
C GLY A 358 -0.72 0.23 20.94
N TYR A 359 -1.34 -0.91 21.24
CA TYR A 359 -0.80 -2.22 20.85
C TYR A 359 -0.81 -2.38 19.32
N ARG A 360 0.00 -3.33 18.83
CA ARG A 360 0.17 -3.59 17.39
C ARG A 360 -0.01 -5.08 17.10
N ILE A 361 -1.12 -5.64 17.58
CA ILE A 361 -1.41 -7.07 17.44
C ILE A 361 -2.34 -7.30 16.26
N ASP A 362 -1.91 -8.13 15.30
CA ASP A 362 -2.76 -8.60 14.19
C ASP A 362 -3.76 -9.63 14.72
N ARG A 363 -5.01 -9.20 14.89
CA ARG A 363 -6.11 -10.01 15.46
C ARG A 363 -6.51 -11.17 14.58
N LYS A 364 -6.38 -11.01 13.25
CA LYS A 364 -6.59 -12.11 12.31
C LYS A 364 -5.55 -13.20 12.56
N ARG A 365 -4.26 -12.85 12.56
CA ARG A 365 -3.18 -13.83 12.80
C ARG A 365 -3.28 -14.49 14.17
N GLU A 366 -3.57 -13.72 15.22
CA GLU A 366 -3.76 -14.28 16.57
C GLU A 366 -4.91 -15.28 16.60
N ALA A 367 -6.06 -14.94 16.02
CA ALA A 367 -7.20 -15.86 15.93
C ALA A 367 -6.85 -17.13 15.15
N LEU A 368 -6.26 -17.01 13.96
CA LEU A 368 -5.86 -18.16 13.15
C LEU A 368 -4.83 -19.05 13.89
N MET A 369 -3.90 -18.46 14.65
CA MET A 369 -3.01 -19.22 15.53
C MET A 369 -3.79 -19.95 16.62
N THR A 370 -4.76 -19.32 17.28
CA THR A 370 -5.62 -20.00 18.26
C THR A 370 -6.37 -21.17 17.64
N LEU A 371 -6.95 -21.03 16.44
CA LEU A 371 -7.61 -22.15 15.74
C LEU A 371 -6.63 -23.31 15.48
N THR A 372 -5.37 -23.01 15.20
CA THR A 372 -4.32 -23.99 14.93
C THR A 372 -4.01 -24.83 16.16
N TYR A 373 -3.80 -24.18 17.31
CA TYR A 373 -3.27 -24.84 18.50
C TYR A 373 -4.38 -25.31 19.46
N HIS A 374 -5.47 -24.55 19.59
CA HIS A 374 -6.58 -24.89 20.47
C HIS A 374 -7.50 -25.92 19.83
N LEU A 375 -7.98 -25.66 18.61
CA LEU A 375 -8.89 -26.55 17.88
C LEU A 375 -8.16 -27.58 16.99
N ARG A 376 -6.82 -27.58 17.00
CA ARG A 376 -5.98 -28.50 16.21
C ARG A 376 -6.23 -28.44 14.69
N LEU A 377 -6.75 -27.32 14.19
CA LEU A 377 -7.02 -27.10 12.77
C LEU A 377 -5.73 -26.69 12.05
N LYS A 378 -4.93 -27.67 11.63
CA LYS A 378 -3.61 -27.42 11.01
C LYS A 378 -3.70 -26.90 9.58
N ASP A 379 -4.68 -27.35 8.82
CA ASP A 379 -4.84 -26.99 7.42
C ASP A 379 -5.17 -25.48 7.27
N SER A 380 -4.44 -24.79 6.40
CA SER A 380 -4.65 -23.36 6.14
C SER A 380 -5.96 -23.12 5.38
N ALA A 381 -6.33 -23.98 4.44
CA ALA A 381 -7.56 -23.83 3.67
C ALA A 381 -8.80 -23.91 4.58
N THR A 382 -8.80 -24.85 5.52
CA THR A 382 -9.82 -24.97 6.58
C THR A 382 -9.91 -23.70 7.42
N ARG A 383 -8.78 -23.21 7.95
CA ARG A 383 -8.74 -22.00 8.80
C ARG A 383 -9.20 -20.73 8.05
N LEU A 384 -8.76 -20.54 6.80
CA LEU A 384 -9.21 -19.43 5.97
C LEU A 384 -10.69 -19.57 5.59
N GLY A 385 -11.16 -20.78 5.32
CA GLY A 385 -12.58 -21.06 5.05
C GLY A 385 -13.50 -20.71 6.22
N ILE A 386 -13.03 -20.91 7.47
CA ILE A 386 -13.73 -20.45 8.69
C ILE A 386 -13.69 -18.92 8.77
N TYR A 387 -12.51 -18.31 8.58
CA TYR A 387 -12.33 -16.85 8.65
C TYR A 387 -13.25 -16.10 7.67
N PHE A 388 -13.31 -16.54 6.42
CA PHE A 388 -14.18 -15.91 5.42
C PHE A 388 -15.67 -16.11 5.73
N ARG A 389 -16.07 -17.22 6.35
CA ARG A 389 -17.44 -17.39 6.86
C ARG A 389 -17.74 -16.46 8.03
N PHE A 390 -16.80 -16.27 8.95
CA PHE A 390 -16.91 -15.29 10.03
C PHE A 390 -17.11 -13.88 9.48
N LEU A 391 -16.28 -13.45 8.53
CA LEU A 391 -16.44 -12.14 7.89
C LEU A 391 -17.80 -12.00 7.21
N LYS A 392 -18.26 -13.06 6.52
CA LYS A 392 -19.57 -13.05 5.87
C LYS A 392 -20.70 -12.86 6.88
N GLN A 393 -20.67 -13.60 7.99
CA GLN A 393 -21.66 -13.49 9.05
C GLN A 393 -21.64 -12.11 9.73
N ARG A 394 -20.44 -11.53 9.90
CA ARG A 394 -20.26 -10.29 10.65
C ARG A 394 -20.56 -9.03 9.82
N PHE A 395 -20.16 -9.01 8.55
CA PHE A 395 -20.15 -7.77 7.75
C PHE A 395 -21.17 -7.75 6.62
N ILE A 396 -21.80 -8.89 6.25
CA ILE A 396 -22.81 -8.92 5.19
C ILE A 396 -24.21 -8.90 5.80
N GLY A 397 -24.95 -7.84 5.52
CA GLY A 397 -26.33 -7.67 5.98
C GLY A 397 -27.30 -8.62 5.26
N ALA A 398 -28.52 -8.74 5.80
CA ALA A 398 -29.61 -9.52 5.19
C ALA A 398 -30.02 -8.99 3.80
N ASP A 399 -29.73 -7.72 3.52
CA ASP A 399 -29.88 -7.04 2.24
C ASP A 399 -28.77 -7.39 1.23
N GLY A 400 -27.76 -8.17 1.64
CA GLY A 400 -26.59 -8.50 0.83
C GLY A 400 -25.54 -7.39 0.78
N GLU A 401 -25.76 -6.27 1.48
CA GLU A 401 -24.83 -5.15 1.52
C GLU A 401 -23.80 -5.27 2.64
N ILE A 402 -22.62 -4.69 2.41
CA ILE A 402 -21.57 -4.64 3.44
C ILE A 402 -21.91 -3.56 4.45
N LYS A 403 -21.85 -3.92 5.73
CA LYS A 403 -21.98 -3.03 6.88
C LYS A 403 -20.69 -3.12 7.68
N LEU A 404 -19.90 -2.05 7.70
CA LEU A 404 -18.66 -1.99 8.48
C LEU A 404 -19.00 -1.79 9.96
N VAL A 405 -19.35 -2.89 10.64
CA VAL A 405 -19.76 -2.88 12.04
C VAL A 405 -18.58 -2.53 12.95
N VAL A 406 -18.67 -1.37 13.61
CA VAL A 406 -17.75 -0.97 14.69
C VAL A 406 -18.13 -1.68 16.00
N PRO A 407 -17.18 -2.25 16.77
CA PRO A 407 -17.53 -2.97 17.99
C PRO A 407 -17.99 -2.09 19.15
N ASP A 408 -17.50 -0.85 19.23
CA ASP A 408 -17.72 0.08 20.34
C ASP A 408 -17.70 1.52 19.80
N GLU A 409 -18.86 2.19 19.84
CA GLU A 409 -19.03 3.56 19.30
C GLU A 409 -18.21 4.60 20.07
N GLU A 410 -18.04 4.43 21.39
CA GLU A 410 -17.26 5.37 22.21
C GLU A 410 -15.75 5.24 21.93
N ASP A 411 -15.27 4.03 21.65
CA ASP A 411 -13.92 3.80 21.17
C ASP A 411 -13.69 4.40 19.79
N PHE A 412 -14.67 4.27 18.89
CA PHE A 412 -14.62 4.84 17.55
C PHE A 412 -14.56 6.38 17.59
N LYS A 413 -15.36 7.03 18.43
CA LYS A 413 -15.28 8.48 18.67
C LYS A 413 -13.91 8.92 19.16
N LYS A 414 -13.38 8.25 20.18
CA LYS A 414 -12.03 8.53 20.72
C LYS A 414 -10.94 8.34 19.68
N PHE A 415 -11.09 7.34 18.81
CA PHE A 415 -10.20 7.15 17.68
C PHE A 415 -10.23 8.35 16.72
N ILE A 416 -11.41 8.85 16.36
CA ILE A 416 -11.55 10.03 15.49
C ILE A 416 -10.93 11.26 16.17
N GLU A 417 -11.20 11.49 17.45
CA GLU A 417 -10.61 12.58 18.23
C GLU A 417 -9.08 12.51 18.28
N GLU A 418 -8.52 11.31 18.47
CA GLU A 418 -7.08 11.08 18.44
C GLU A 418 -6.51 11.49 17.08
N LYS A 419 -7.12 11.04 15.97
CA LYS A 419 -6.67 11.38 14.61
C LYS A 419 -6.76 12.88 14.35
N ARG A 420 -7.83 13.55 14.77
CA ARG A 420 -7.95 15.02 14.71
C ARG A 420 -6.81 15.68 15.47
N ARG A 421 -6.52 15.23 16.69
CA ARG A 421 -5.42 15.76 17.51
C ARG A 421 -4.05 15.53 16.87
N GLU A 422 -3.83 14.38 16.28
CA GLU A 422 -2.60 14.07 15.54
C GLU A 422 -2.43 15.03 14.35
N ILE A 423 -3.47 15.24 13.55
CA ILE A 423 -3.45 16.17 12.41
C ILE A 423 -3.21 17.62 12.88
N ALA A 424 -3.87 18.07 13.95
CA ALA A 424 -3.67 19.41 14.52
C ALA A 424 -2.21 19.59 14.99
N LYS A 425 -1.64 18.58 15.65
CA LYS A 425 -0.23 18.60 16.05
C LYS A 425 0.71 18.63 14.84
N MET A 426 0.40 17.89 13.77
CA MET A 426 1.17 17.94 12.53
C MET A 426 1.12 19.32 11.88
N ALA A 427 -0.05 19.96 11.82
CA ALA A 427 -0.24 21.31 11.27
C ALA A 427 0.63 22.37 11.98
N GLY A 428 0.90 22.17 13.28
CA GLY A 428 1.80 23.01 14.07
C GLY A 428 3.29 22.82 13.79
N SER A 429 3.70 21.79 13.02
CA SER A 429 5.12 21.50 12.79
C SER A 429 5.79 22.59 11.94
N PRO A 430 6.99 23.07 12.33
CA PRO A 430 7.76 24.03 11.52
C PRO A 430 8.38 23.39 10.27
N LYS A 431 8.29 22.06 10.12
CA LYS A 431 8.82 21.35 8.95
C LYS A 431 7.80 21.20 7.82
N LEU A 432 6.51 21.45 8.08
CA LEU A 432 5.49 21.53 7.04
C LEU A 432 5.58 22.88 6.32
N THR A 433 5.38 22.82 5.01
CA THR A 433 5.21 23.98 4.14
C THR A 433 3.88 24.68 4.41
N PRO A 434 3.71 25.95 4.01
CA PRO A 434 2.41 26.62 4.09
C PRO A 434 1.27 25.84 3.42
N ILE A 435 1.53 25.23 2.25
CA ILE A 435 0.54 24.43 1.49
C ILE A 435 0.09 23.22 2.31
N GLU A 436 1.02 22.47 2.91
CA GLU A 436 0.68 21.31 3.74
C GLU A 436 -0.08 21.71 5.00
N LYS A 437 0.26 22.85 5.62
CA LYS A 437 -0.47 23.36 6.80
C LYS A 437 -1.92 23.70 6.45
N GLU A 438 -2.15 24.34 5.31
CA GLU A 438 -3.51 24.60 4.83
C GLU A 438 -4.25 23.30 4.50
N GLY A 439 -3.57 22.31 3.90
CA GLY A 439 -4.12 20.97 3.65
C GLY A 439 -4.55 20.28 4.94
N ALA A 440 -3.72 20.35 5.99
CA ALA A 440 -4.04 19.84 7.32
C ALA A 440 -5.30 20.49 7.90
N LEU A 441 -5.42 21.81 7.80
CA LEU A 441 -6.58 22.56 8.27
C LEU A 441 -7.85 22.22 7.46
N ARG A 442 -7.74 22.00 6.15
CA ARG A 442 -8.85 21.51 5.33
C ARG A 442 -9.31 20.13 5.79
N MET A 443 -8.39 19.21 6.02
CA MET A 443 -8.69 17.86 6.50
C MET A 443 -9.36 17.85 7.88
N LEU A 444 -8.89 18.69 8.81
CA LEU A 444 -9.54 18.85 10.12
C LEU A 444 -10.99 19.31 10.02
N LYS A 445 -11.29 20.18 9.05
CA LYS A 445 -12.66 20.66 8.81
C LYS A 445 -13.56 19.61 8.16
N SER A 446 -12.99 18.66 7.40
CA SER A 446 -13.76 17.62 6.72
C SER A 446 -14.06 16.41 7.60
N ILE A 447 -13.24 16.16 8.62
CA ILE A 447 -13.51 15.12 9.62
C ILE A 447 -14.63 15.65 10.55
N PRO A 448 -15.67 14.87 10.86
CA PRO A 448 -16.69 15.26 11.82
C PRO A 448 -16.07 15.66 13.17
N ASP A 449 -16.64 16.67 13.81
CA ASP A 449 -16.37 16.98 15.22
C ASP A 449 -17.49 16.31 16.01
N GLU A 450 -17.20 15.19 16.67
CA GLU A 450 -18.19 14.43 17.44
C GLU A 450 -18.29 14.88 18.91
N THR A 451 -18.01 16.17 19.16
CA THR A 451 -18.13 16.80 20.50
C THR A 451 -19.54 16.78 21.05
#